data_AF-A0A1V0UNY7-F1
#
_entry.id   AF-A0A1V0UNY7-F1
#
_cell.length_a   1.000
_cell.length_b   1.000
_cell.length_c   1.000
_cell.angle_alpha   90.00
_cell.angle_beta   90.00
_cell.angle_gamma   90.00
#
_symmetry.space_group_name_H-M   'P 1'
#
loop_
_entity.id
_entity.type
_entity.pdbx_description
1 polymer ?
#
loop_
_entity_poly.entity_id
_entity_poly.type
_entity_poly.pdbx_seq_one_letter_code
_entity_poly.pdbx_strand_id
1 'polypeptide(L)' 'MNFGQAFEEVKKGKGMRLPQWRPDVVIKAQYPDQHSKMTAPYLYVESQFGRVPWKETMIELFSEAWEVVA' A
#
# COMPACT_ATOMS: atom_id res chain seq x y z
N MET A 1 4.23 -2.53 -13.06
CA MET A 1 2.88 -3.14 -13.20
C MET A 1 1.84 -2.06 -12.96
N ASN A 2 0.60 -2.22 -13.44
CA ASN A 2 -0.44 -1.21 -13.14
C ASN A 2 -0.93 -1.32 -11.68
N PHE A 3 -1.62 -0.27 -11.21
CA PHE A 3 -2.13 -0.22 -9.84
C PHE A 3 -2.98 -1.44 -9.46
N GLY A 4 -3.91 -1.85 -10.33
CA GLY A 4 -4.81 -2.98 -10.07
C GLY A 4 -4.05 -4.29 -9.87
N GLN A 5 -3.06 -4.57 -10.71
CA GLN A 5 -2.19 -5.76 -10.60
C GLN A 5 -1.40 -5.76 -9.29
N ALA A 6 -0.81 -4.61 -8.92
CA ALA A 6 -0.08 -4.49 -7.66
C ALA A 6 -1.03 -4.64 -6.45
N PHE A 7 -2.23 -4.05 -6.53
CA PHE A 7 -3.21 -4.10 -5.45
C PHE A 7 -3.71 -5.52 -5.16
N GLU A 8 -3.88 -6.36 -6.19
CA GLU A 8 -4.21 -7.78 -5.98
C GLU A 8 -3.12 -8.54 -5.21
N GLU A 9 -1.85 -8.17 -5.37
CA GLU A 9 -0.75 -8.74 -4.59
C GLU A 9 -0.71 -8.19 -3.16
N VAL A 10 -1.05 -6.90 -2.98
CA VAL A 10 -1.15 -6.29 -1.64
C VAL A 10 -2.26 -6.92 -0.80
N LYS A 11 -3.41 -7.28 -1.41
CA LYS A 11 -4.47 -8.03 -0.72
C LYS A 11 -3.99 -9.39 -0.19
N LYS A 12 -2.95 -9.97 -0.78
CA LYS A 12 -2.32 -11.24 -0.36
C LYS A 12 -1.25 -11.05 0.71
N GLY A 13 -1.10 -9.83 1.25
CA GLY A 13 -0.17 -9.52 2.34
C GLY A 13 1.18 -8.96 1.90
N LYS A 14 1.39 -8.75 0.59
CA LYS A 14 2.60 -8.08 0.08
C LYS A 14 2.50 -6.55 0.22
N GLY A 15 3.62 -5.87 -0.04
CA GLY A 15 3.65 -4.42 -0.19
C GLY A 15 3.68 -3.99 -1.66
N MET A 16 3.31 -2.74 -1.92
CA MET A 16 3.57 -2.11 -3.21
C MET A 16 4.11 -0.69 -3.04
N ARG A 17 4.85 -0.21 -4.04
CA ARG A 17 5.40 1.14 -4.07
C ARG A 17 5.69 1.61 -5.48
N LEU A 18 5.96 2.90 -5.60
CA LEU A 18 6.52 3.50 -6.80
C LEU A 18 8.05 3.66 -6.69
N PRO A 19 8.80 3.50 -7.79
CA PRO A 19 10.26 3.46 -7.78
C PRO A 19 10.89 4.78 -7.32
N GLN A 20 10.23 5.91 -7.58
CA GLN A 20 10.72 7.23 -7.17
C GLN A 20 10.57 7.53 -5.68
N TRP A 21 9.83 6.71 -4.92
CA TRP A 21 9.71 6.88 -3.47
C TRP A 21 10.96 6.39 -2.75
N ARG A 22 11.12 6.76 -1.48
CA ARG A 22 12.20 6.21 -0.65
C ARG A 22 12.01 4.69 -0.45
N PRO A 23 13.09 3.91 -0.31
CA PRO A 23 13.01 2.45 -0.18
C PRO A 23 12.16 1.94 0.98
N ASP A 24 12.08 2.72 2.06
CA ASP A 24 11.32 2.42 3.27
C ASP A 24 9.83 2.77 3.16
N VAL A 25 9.38 3.39 2.06
CA VAL A 25 7.99 3.80 1.87
C VAL A 25 7.22 2.73 1.09
N VAL A 26 6.31 2.04 1.79
CA VAL A 26 5.57 0.89 1.25
C VAL A 26 4.08 0.99 1.59
N ILE A 27 3.21 0.79 0.60
CA ILE A 27 1.77 0.63 0.81
C ILE A 27 1.47 -0.83 1.14
N LYS A 28 0.66 -1.06 2.18
CA LYS A 28 0.20 -2.39 2.60
C LYS A 28 -1.30 -2.36 2.88
N ALA A 29 -1.94 -3.52 2.80
CA ALA A 29 -3.30 -3.70 3.28
C ALA A 29 -3.28 -4.13 4.75
N GLN A 30 -4.17 -3.54 5.55
CA GLN A 30 -4.51 -4.05 6.87
C GLN A 30 -5.89 -4.68 6.81
N TYR A 31 -5.99 -5.93 7.28
CA TYR A 31 -7.24 -6.59 7.60
C TYR A 31 -7.42 -6.51 9.12
N PRO A 32 -8.44 -5.78 9.61
CA PRO A 32 -8.62 -5.58 11.04
C PRO A 32 -8.77 -6.85 11.86
N ASP A 33 -8.23 -6.81 13.07
CA ASP A 33 -8.37 -7.81 14.12
C ASP A 33 -8.87 -7.18 15.44
N GLN A 34 -8.90 -7.94 16.53
CA GLN A 34 -9.33 -7.48 17.85
C GLN A 34 -8.49 -6.33 18.45
N HIS A 35 -7.31 -6.04 17.91
CA HIS A 35 -6.43 -4.95 18.34
C HIS A 35 -6.48 -3.73 17.41
N SER A 36 -7.21 -3.84 16.31
CA SER A 36 -7.34 -2.79 15.31
C SER A 36 -8.39 -1.75 15.71
N LYS A 37 -8.11 -0.47 15.41
CA LYS A 37 -9.08 0.63 15.62
C LYS A 37 -10.11 0.74 14.49
N MET A 38 -9.67 0.46 13.26
CA MET A 38 -10.55 0.43 12.08
C MET A 38 -11.21 -0.94 11.99
N THR A 39 -12.45 -1.00 11.51
CA THR A 39 -13.26 -2.24 11.46
C THR A 39 -13.51 -2.78 10.05
N ALA A 40 -13.02 -2.09 9.02
CA ALA A 40 -13.06 -2.53 7.62
C ALA A 40 -11.64 -2.55 7.03
N PRO A 41 -11.33 -3.41 6.04
CA PRO A 41 -10.02 -3.43 5.39
C PRO A 41 -9.65 -2.09 4.75
N TYR A 42 -8.39 -1.71 4.87
CA TYR A 42 -7.90 -0.42 4.38
C TYR A 42 -6.43 -0.49 3.96
N LEU A 43 -6.01 0.49 3.16
CA LEU A 43 -4.61 0.71 2.82
C LEU A 43 -3.97 1.66 3.81
N TYR A 44 -2.72 1.39 4.15
CA TYR A 44 -1.87 2.30 4.90
C TYR A 44 -0.49 2.36 4.24
N VAL A 45 0.19 3.48 4.43
CA VAL A 45 1.60 3.63 4.07
C VAL A 45 2.44 3.44 5.33
N GLU A 46 3.48 2.61 5.22
CA GLU A 46 4.54 2.44 6.21
C GLU A 46 5.78 3.22 5.77
N SER A 47 6.41 3.92 6.70
CA SER A 47 7.69 4.59 6.52
C SER A 47 8.43 4.67 7.85
N GLN A 48 9.64 5.24 7.86
CA GLN A 48 10.37 5.53 9.10
C GLN A 48 9.61 6.39 10.12
N PHE A 49 8.58 7.14 9.69
CA PHE A 49 7.77 7.99 10.56
C PHE A 49 6.55 7.26 11.16
N GLY A 50 6.36 5.98 10.84
CA GLY A 50 5.25 5.17 11.29
C GLY A 50 4.26 4.83 10.19
N ARG A 51 3.02 4.54 10.59
CA ARG A 51 1.95 4.04 9.73
C ARG A 51 0.77 5.00 9.74
N VAL A 52 0.33 5.40 8.55
CA VAL A 52 -0.85 6.27 8.39
C VAL A 52 -1.78 5.73 7.31
N PRO A 53 -3.11 5.92 7.44
CA PRO A 53 -4.05 5.59 6.37
C PRO A 53 -3.63 6.23 5.06
N TRP A 54 -3.77 5.50 3.95
CA TRP A 54 -3.33 5.95 2.64
C TRP A 54 -4.45 5.84 1.61
N LYS A 55 -4.50 6.83 0.72
CA LYS A 55 -5.38 6.89 -0.44
C LYS A 55 -4.55 7.37 -1.62
N GLU A 56 -4.72 6.71 -2.75
CA GLU A 56 -4.02 7.05 -3.99
C GLU A 56 -4.50 8.39 -4.56
N THR A 57 -3.57 9.12 -5.16
CA THR A 57 -3.86 10.23 -6.08
C THR A 57 -4.17 9.71 -7.49
N MET A 58 -4.73 10.57 -8.35
CA MET A 58 -5.01 10.19 -9.73
C MET A 58 -3.72 9.85 -10.52
N ILE A 59 -2.61 10.53 -10.23
CA ILE A 59 -1.32 10.24 -10.90
C ILE A 59 -0.82 8.84 -10.52
N GLU A 60 -0.94 8.48 -9.24
CA GLU A 60 -0.54 7.16 -8.73
C GLU A 60 -1.46 6.05 -9.27
N LEU A 61 -2.77 6.29 -9.27
CA LEU A 61 -3.78 5.34 -9.77
C LEU A 61 -3.55 4.95 -11.24
N PHE A 62 -3.20 5.92 -12.07
CA PHE A 62 -2.93 5.73 -13.50
C PHE A 62 -1.47 5.32 -13.81
N SER A 63 -0.61 5.16 -12.79
CA SER A 63 0.77 4.73 -13.00
C SER A 63 0.85 3.25 -13.40
N GLU A 64 1.71 2.95 -14.37
CA GLU A 64 2.06 1.58 -14.79
C GLU A 64 3.40 1.10 -14.18
N ALA A 65 4.01 1.93 -13.33
CA ALA A 65 5.34 1.72 -12.77
C ALA A 65 5.31 1.14 -11.35
N TRP A 66 4.21 0.54 -10.90
CA TRP A 66 4.16 -0.08 -9.57
C TRP A 66 5.10 -1.27 -9.47
N GLU A 67 5.68 -1.42 -8.29
CA GLU A 67 6.55 -2.53 -7.88
C GLU A 67 5.95 -3.22 -6.66
N VAL A 68 5.94 -4.55 -6.66
CA VAL A 68 5.52 -5.37 -5.51
C VAL A 68 6.75 -5.76 -4.72
N VAL A 69 6.67 -5.61 -3.40
CA VAL A 69 7.74 -5.93 -2.45
C VAL A 69 7.22 -6.95 -1.43
N ALA A 70 8.13 -7.80 -0.93
CA ALA A 70 7.82 -8.78 0.11
C ALA A 70 7.58 -8.12 1.47
#